data_AF-A0A644TP11-F1
#
_entry.id   AF-A0A644TP11-F1
#
_cell.length_a   1.000
_cell.length_b   1.000
_cell.length_c   1.000
_cell.angle_alpha   90.00
_cell.angle_beta   90.00
_cell.angle_gamma   90.00
#
_symmetry.space_group_name_H-M   'P 1'
#
loop_
_entity.id
_entity.type
_entity.pdbx_description
1 polymer ?
#
loop_
_entity_poly.entity_id
_entity_poly.type
_entity_poly.pdbx_seq_one_letter_code
_entity_poly.pdbx_strand_id
1 'polypeptide(L)'
;MADLIPCPSCKKKISVEAQACPKCGQPITDEARAAGRKKMKEEKRAGRVGCLFFIIGAIAIAAWLGKTDTADKAQPTPAPVSQPAPTPQPATQEAAPKAEVSFGITPQQFVDNYNAAAKKVDTKQRAKITKKSAESVQLAMSKFYGALLTLDKNGKVTSVMGIGAGDGTMHSGTEIMLGFMFSIAGVRPDWPPSNRGEVIKALMDKDGKIPKHSSTTKDGVKFSISMTESVGIIFTAEPEK
;
A
#
# COMPACT_ATOMS: atom_id res chain seq x y z
N MET A 1 -7.58 4.58 31.97
CA MET A 1 -7.20 5.27 30.71
C MET A 1 -8.33 6.22 30.37
N ALA A 2 -8.05 7.50 30.16
CA ALA A 2 -9.10 8.45 29.78
C ALA A 2 -9.74 8.03 28.45
N ASP A 3 -11.06 7.93 28.40
CA ASP A 3 -11.76 7.65 27.14
C ASP A 3 -11.64 8.88 26.23
N LEU A 4 -11.19 8.66 25.00
CA LEU A 4 -10.95 9.71 24.01
C LEU A 4 -11.97 9.59 22.88
N ILE A 5 -12.72 10.66 22.62
CA ILE A 5 -13.66 10.75 21.50
C ILE A 5 -13.14 11.72 20.42
N PRO A 6 -13.48 11.50 19.14
CA PRO A 6 -13.15 12.46 18.09
C PRO A 6 -14.05 13.70 18.21
N CYS A 7 -13.44 14.88 18.16
CA CYS A 7 -14.18 16.15 18.09
C CYS A 7 -15.00 16.22 16.77
N PRO A 8 -16.28 16.62 16.79
CA PRO A 8 -17.10 16.69 15.59
C PRO A 8 -16.58 17.68 14.54
N SER A 9 -15.99 18.79 14.98
CA SER A 9 -15.50 19.85 14.07
C SER A 9 -14.08 19.60 13.57
N CYS A 10 -13.13 19.29 14.45
CA CYS A 10 -11.72 19.16 14.06
C CYS A 10 -11.20 17.71 13.99
N LYS A 11 -12.04 16.71 14.28
CA LYS A 11 -11.73 15.26 14.28
C LYS A 11 -10.58 14.81 15.19
N LYS A 12 -9.96 15.71 15.97
CA LYS A 12 -8.90 15.37 16.93
C LYS A 12 -9.49 14.65 18.14
N LYS A 13 -8.74 13.69 18.69
CA LYS A 13 -9.08 12.95 19.89
C LYS A 13 -9.04 13.89 21.11
N ILE A 14 -10.15 13.96 21.84
CA ILE A 14 -10.32 14.78 23.03
C ILE A 14 -10.91 13.95 24.16
N SER A 15 -10.68 14.36 25.41
CA SER A 15 -11.32 13.70 26.56
C SER A 15 -12.84 13.80 26.43
N VAL A 16 -13.53 12.71 26.76
CA VAL A 16 -15.00 12.66 26.85
C VAL A 16 -15.55 13.69 27.85
N GLU A 17 -14.74 14.07 28.84
CA GLU A 17 -15.10 15.00 29.92
C GLU A 17 -14.90 16.47 29.54
N ALA A 18 -14.28 16.77 28.39
CA ALA A 18 -14.01 18.14 27.99
C ALA A 18 -15.32 18.88 27.62
N GLN A 19 -15.54 20.06 28.22
CA GLN A 19 -16.68 20.94 27.89
C GLN A 19 -16.55 21.55 26.50
N ALA A 20 -15.32 21.85 26.07
CA ALA A 20 -15.00 22.36 24.74
C ALA A 20 -13.75 21.69 24.18
N CYS A 21 -13.61 21.66 22.85
CA CYS A 21 -12.43 21.11 22.20
C CYS A 21 -11.20 22.03 22.43
N PRO A 22 -10.12 21.56 23.08
CA PRO A 22 -8.92 22.37 23.31
C PRO A 22 -8.13 22.69 22.03
N LYS A 23 -8.55 22.16 20.88
CA LYS A 23 -7.87 22.35 19.59
C LYS A 23 -8.64 23.25 18.62
N CYS A 24 -9.96 23.39 18.77
CA CYS A 24 -10.78 24.21 17.88
C CYS A 24 -11.80 25.09 18.61
N GLY A 25 -11.82 25.09 19.95
CA GLY A 25 -12.67 25.97 20.76
C GLY A 25 -14.17 25.66 20.74
N GLN A 26 -14.63 24.75 19.88
CA GLN A 26 -16.04 24.43 19.77
C GLN A 26 -16.55 23.68 21.01
N PRO A 27 -17.75 24.04 21.51
CA PRO A 27 -18.38 23.36 22.62
C PRO A 27 -18.75 21.92 22.21
N ILE A 28 -18.56 20.97 23.12
CA ILE A 28 -18.95 19.59 22.90
C ILE A 28 -20.34 19.40 23.50
N THR A 29 -21.35 19.21 22.65
CA THR A 29 -22.72 18.92 23.08
C THR A 29 -22.83 17.47 23.58
N ASP A 30 -23.84 17.20 24.40
CA ASP A 30 -24.06 15.86 24.95
C ASP A 30 -24.41 14.83 23.87
N GLU A 31 -25.03 15.24 22.76
CA GLU A 31 -25.26 14.33 21.62
C GLU A 31 -23.94 13.92 20.98
N ALA A 32 -22.99 14.85 20.82
CA ALA A 32 -21.66 14.55 20.27
C ALA A 32 -20.87 13.60 21.19
N ARG A 33 -21.03 13.72 22.52
CA ARG A 33 -20.45 12.77 23.48
C ARG A 33 -21.08 11.39 23.37
N ALA A 34 -22.40 11.30 23.27
CA ALA A 34 -23.12 10.04 23.15
C ALA A 34 -22.76 9.29 21.86
N ALA A 35 -22.70 10.01 20.73
CA ALA A 35 -22.28 9.45 19.44
C ALA A 35 -20.82 8.94 19.46
N GLY A 36 -19.90 9.70 20.07
CA GLY A 36 -18.51 9.29 20.23
C GLY A 36 -18.35 8.02 21.09
N ARG A 37 -19.09 7.92 22.19
CA ARG A 37 -19.10 6.71 23.05
C ARG A 37 -19.68 5.48 22.34
N LYS A 38 -20.71 5.65 21.50
CA LYS A 38 -21.30 4.56 20.73
C LYS A 38 -20.29 3.97 19.73
N LYS A 39 -19.59 4.82 18.97
CA LYS A 39 -18.56 4.38 18.02
C LYS A 39 -17.40 3.64 18.71
N MET A 40 -16.93 4.14 19.86
CA MET A 40 -15.91 3.46 20.67
C MET A 40 -16.35 2.07 21.17
N LYS A 41 -17.65 1.90 21.51
CA LYS A 41 -18.19 0.59 21.90
C LYS A 41 -18.29 -0.37 20.72
N GLU A 42 -18.67 0.11 19.53
CA GLU A 42 -18.74 -0.68 18.30
C GLU A 42 -17.34 -1.15 17.85
N GLU A 43 -16.34 -0.25 17.86
CA GLU A 43 -14.95 -0.61 17.51
C GLU A 43 -14.34 -1.62 18.50
N LYS A 44 -14.58 -1.45 19.81
CA LYS A 44 -14.14 -2.43 20.82
C LYS A 44 -14.81 -3.79 20.67
N ARG A 45 -16.06 -3.84 20.18
CA ARG A 45 -16.80 -5.09 19.93
C ARG A 45 -16.28 -5.80 18.68
N ALA A 46 -15.99 -5.06 17.60
CA ALA A 46 -15.41 -5.62 16.37
C ALA A 46 -14.02 -6.23 16.61
N GLY A 47 -13.14 -5.56 17.36
CA GLY A 47 -11.81 -6.08 17.68
C GLY A 47 -11.83 -7.35 18.55
N ARG A 48 -12.79 -7.46 19.48
CA ARG A 48 -12.92 -8.63 20.36
C ARG A 48 -13.47 -9.86 19.62
N VAL A 49 -14.40 -9.66 18.68
CA VAL A 49 -14.94 -10.75 17.84
C VAL A 49 -13.89 -11.27 16.87
N GLY A 50 -13.12 -10.40 16.21
CA GLY A 50 -12.06 -10.82 15.29
C GLY A 50 -10.94 -11.63 15.97
N CYS A 51 -10.54 -11.25 17.19
CA CYS A 51 -9.52 -11.96 17.95
C CYS A 51 -9.99 -13.37 18.41
N LEU A 52 -11.26 -13.49 18.83
CA LEU A 52 -11.87 -14.79 19.19
C LEU A 52 -11.97 -15.74 17.99
N PHE A 53 -12.35 -15.25 16.81
CA PHE A 53 -12.38 -16.07 15.58
C PHE A 53 -10.98 -16.53 15.16
N PHE A 54 -9.96 -15.69 15.33
CA PHE A 54 -8.56 -16.06 15.05
C PHE A 54 -8.04 -17.15 15.98
N ILE A 55 -8.36 -17.08 17.27
CA ILE A 55 -7.94 -18.08 18.27
C ILE A 55 -8.64 -19.43 18.02
N ILE A 56 -9.95 -19.42 17.74
CA ILE A 56 -10.69 -20.66 17.44
C ILE A 56 -10.19 -21.32 16.14
N GLY A 57 -9.90 -20.50 15.11
CA GLY A 57 -9.30 -20.99 13.86
C GLY A 57 -7.93 -21.64 14.06
N ALA A 58 -7.07 -21.06 14.89
CA ALA A 58 -5.75 -21.60 15.19
C ALA A 58 -5.80 -22.93 15.96
N ILE A 59 -6.73 -23.09 16.90
CA ILE A 59 -6.90 -24.34 17.67
C ILE A 59 -7.46 -25.47 16.79
N ALA A 60 -8.37 -25.16 15.86
CA ALA A 60 -8.89 -26.15 14.92
C ALA A 60 -7.82 -26.68 13.95
N ILE A 61 -6.90 -25.82 13.50
CA ILE A 61 -5.77 -26.20 12.63
C ILE A 61 -4.74 -27.04 13.40
N ALA A 62 -4.45 -26.70 14.66
CA ALA A 62 -3.55 -27.49 15.51
C ALA A 62 -4.10 -28.89 15.83
N ALA A 63 -5.42 -29.02 16.01
CA ALA A 63 -6.06 -30.31 16.22
C ALA A 63 -6.03 -31.22 14.98
N TRP A 64 -5.97 -30.65 13.77
CA TRP A 64 -5.90 -31.40 12.51
C TRP A 64 -4.48 -31.84 12.12
N LEU A 65 -3.43 -31.20 12.65
CA LEU A 65 -2.02 -31.52 12.36
C LEU A 65 -1.36 -32.45 13.39
N GLY A 66 -2.08 -32.84 14.46
CA GLY A 66 -1.52 -33.58 15.60
C GLY A 66 -1.65 -35.11 15.59
N LYS A 67 -2.08 -35.74 14.49
CA LYS A 67 -2.13 -37.21 14.40
C LYS A 67 -1.61 -37.69 13.05
N THR A 68 -0.37 -38.16 13.00
CA THR A 68 0.04 -39.33 12.20
C THR A 68 1.46 -39.76 12.60
N ASP A 69 1.55 -40.85 13.37
CA ASP A 69 2.76 -41.67 13.48
C ASP A 69 2.55 -42.95 12.64
N THR A 70 3.44 -43.13 11.68
CA THR A 70 4.20 -44.35 11.32
C THR A 70 3.51 -45.68 10.92
N ALA A 71 3.86 -46.09 9.68
CA ALA A 71 4.21 -47.43 9.15
C ALA A 71 3.17 -48.45 8.60
N ASP A 72 3.45 -48.80 7.33
CA ASP A 72 3.51 -50.13 6.68
C ASP A 72 2.33 -50.82 5.96
N LYS A 73 2.65 -51.22 4.71
CA LYS A 73 2.20 -52.33 3.82
C LYS A 73 0.78 -52.44 3.20
N ALA A 74 0.80 -52.31 1.85
CA ALA A 74 0.30 -53.22 0.78
C ALA A 74 -1.23 -53.41 0.48
N GLN A 75 -1.65 -52.87 -0.70
CA GLN A 75 -2.61 -53.32 -1.77
C GLN A 75 -4.01 -53.91 -1.45
N PRO A 76 -5.01 -53.97 -2.39
CA PRO A 76 -5.18 -53.32 -3.71
C PRO A 76 -6.57 -52.65 -3.98
N THR A 77 -6.60 -51.78 -5.01
CA THR A 77 -7.65 -51.32 -5.97
C THR A 77 -9.16 -51.37 -5.62
N PRO A 78 -9.95 -50.30 -5.91
CA PRO A 78 -10.62 -50.19 -7.22
C PRO A 78 -10.41 -48.85 -7.95
N ALA A 79 -10.69 -48.88 -9.25
CA ALA A 79 -10.44 -47.85 -10.26
C ALA A 79 -11.01 -46.44 -9.97
N PRO A 80 -10.34 -45.36 -10.42
CA PRO A 80 -10.83 -44.00 -10.26
C PRO A 80 -11.94 -43.71 -11.28
N VAL A 81 -13.12 -43.34 -10.77
CA VAL A 81 -14.17 -42.73 -11.57
C VAL A 81 -13.74 -41.30 -11.89
N SER A 82 -13.61 -41.00 -13.18
CA SER A 82 -13.21 -39.69 -13.70
C SER A 82 -14.14 -38.58 -13.22
N GLN A 83 -13.64 -37.69 -12.36
CA GLN A 83 -14.24 -36.37 -12.15
C GLN A 83 -13.74 -35.41 -13.24
N PRO A 84 -14.62 -34.58 -13.85
CA PRO A 84 -14.21 -33.55 -14.79
C PRO A 84 -13.29 -32.54 -14.09
N ALA A 85 -12.12 -32.31 -14.69
CA ALA A 85 -11.15 -31.34 -14.20
C ALA A 85 -11.77 -29.94 -14.12
N PRO A 86 -11.49 -29.16 -13.05
CA PRO A 86 -11.82 -27.74 -13.03
C PRO A 86 -11.09 -27.06 -14.18
N THR A 87 -11.85 -26.33 -14.98
CA THR A 87 -11.39 -25.50 -16.08
C THR A 87 -10.27 -24.57 -15.59
N PRO A 88 -9.13 -24.45 -16.29
CA PRO A 88 -8.05 -23.55 -15.89
C PRO A 88 -8.56 -22.12 -15.80
N GLN A 89 -8.60 -21.59 -14.58
CA GLN A 89 -8.69 -20.16 -14.33
C GLN A 89 -7.44 -19.53 -14.99
N PRO A 90 -7.56 -18.49 -15.83
CA PRO A 90 -6.41 -17.92 -16.52
C PRO A 90 -5.39 -17.47 -15.48
N ALA A 91 -4.25 -18.16 -15.47
CA ALA A 91 -3.08 -17.77 -14.72
C ALA A 91 -2.81 -16.30 -15.04
N THR A 92 -2.69 -15.49 -14.00
CA THR A 92 -1.93 -14.25 -14.05
C THR A 92 -0.63 -14.60 -14.75
N GLN A 93 -0.47 -14.13 -15.98
CA GLN A 93 0.74 -14.33 -16.75
C GLN A 93 1.87 -13.71 -15.95
N GLU A 94 2.59 -14.56 -15.23
CA GLU A 94 3.99 -14.33 -14.89
C GLU A 94 4.69 -14.17 -16.23
N ALA A 95 4.87 -12.91 -16.63
CA ALA A 95 5.57 -12.58 -17.86
C ALA A 95 6.97 -13.20 -17.77
N ALA A 96 7.29 -14.03 -18.77
CA ALA A 96 8.61 -14.62 -18.95
C ALA A 96 9.71 -13.57 -18.72
N PRO A 97 10.87 -13.96 -18.14
CA PRO A 97 11.91 -13.02 -17.74
C PRO A 97 12.47 -12.30 -18.97
N LYS A 98 11.91 -11.12 -19.28
CA LYS A 98 12.54 -10.14 -20.14
C LYS A 98 13.87 -9.81 -19.50
N ALA A 99 14.98 -9.94 -20.24
CA ALA A 99 16.29 -9.42 -19.82
C ALA A 99 16.10 -8.07 -19.11
N GLU A 100 16.42 -8.03 -17.82
CA GLU A 100 16.02 -6.96 -16.90
C GLU A 100 16.78 -5.69 -17.24
N VAL A 101 16.09 -4.71 -17.81
CA VAL A 101 16.62 -3.36 -17.94
C VAL A 101 16.47 -2.69 -16.58
N SER A 102 17.57 -2.18 -16.03
CA SER A 102 17.57 -1.49 -14.75
C SER A 102 17.78 0.02 -14.93
N PHE A 103 17.34 0.80 -13.95
CA PHE A 103 17.59 2.25 -13.88
C PHE A 103 19.06 2.58 -13.58
N GLY A 104 19.94 1.58 -13.39
CA GLY A 104 21.36 1.77 -13.04
C GLY A 104 21.62 2.29 -11.61
N ILE A 105 20.57 2.64 -10.86
CA ILE A 105 20.65 3.19 -9.51
C ILE A 105 20.48 2.11 -8.44
N THR A 106 21.08 2.31 -7.27
CA THR A 106 20.86 1.50 -6.08
C THR A 106 19.61 1.95 -5.32
N PRO A 107 19.07 1.13 -4.40
CA PRO A 107 17.99 1.54 -3.51
C PRO A 107 18.31 2.80 -2.70
N GLN A 108 19.55 2.97 -2.26
CA GLN A 108 19.95 4.14 -1.49
C GLN A 108 19.97 5.40 -2.37
N GLN A 109 20.48 5.29 -3.61
CA GLN A 109 20.42 6.40 -4.56
C GLN A 109 18.98 6.84 -4.85
N PHE A 110 18.05 5.88 -5.02
CA PHE A 110 16.63 6.19 -5.16
C PHE A 110 16.09 6.96 -3.94
N VAL A 111 16.40 6.49 -2.72
CA VAL A 111 15.97 7.13 -1.46
C VAL A 111 16.53 8.56 -1.35
N ASP A 112 17.80 8.75 -1.68
CA ASP A 112 18.46 10.06 -1.61
C ASP A 112 17.86 11.04 -2.62
N ASN A 113 17.63 10.59 -3.85
CA ASN A 113 16.98 11.36 -4.91
C ASN A 113 15.54 11.76 -4.53
N TYR A 114 14.75 10.80 -4.05
CA TYR A 114 13.40 11.04 -3.54
C TYR A 114 13.42 12.11 -2.43
N ASN A 115 14.28 11.93 -1.43
CA ASN A 115 14.36 12.81 -0.28
C ASN A 115 14.88 14.20 -0.64
N ALA A 116 15.78 14.31 -1.62
CA ALA A 116 16.23 15.58 -2.15
C ALA A 116 15.09 16.34 -2.81
N ALA A 117 14.24 15.66 -3.60
CA ALA A 117 13.06 16.28 -4.20
C ALA A 117 12.02 16.70 -3.15
N ALA A 118 11.74 15.83 -2.17
CA ALA A 118 10.78 16.11 -1.09
C ALA A 118 11.19 17.32 -0.23
N LYS A 119 12.50 17.50 0.03
CA LYS A 119 13.01 18.67 0.77
C LYS A 119 12.77 19.99 0.05
N LYS A 120 12.81 20.02 -1.29
CA LYS A 120 12.65 21.25 -2.10
C LYS A 120 11.25 21.85 -2.01
N VAL A 121 10.25 21.08 -1.59
CA VAL A 121 8.86 21.51 -1.49
C VAL A 121 8.34 21.51 -0.05
N ASP A 122 9.25 21.52 0.94
CA ASP A 122 8.98 21.60 2.38
C ASP A 122 7.91 20.62 2.91
N THR A 123 7.85 19.42 2.33
CA THR A 123 6.99 18.36 2.85
C THR A 123 7.71 17.54 3.92
N LYS A 124 6.93 16.85 4.75
CA LYS A 124 7.43 15.89 5.77
C LYS A 124 7.70 14.49 5.21
N GLN A 125 7.28 14.20 3.98
CA GLN A 125 7.49 12.87 3.38
C GLN A 125 8.96 12.55 3.22
N ARG A 126 9.39 11.39 3.70
CA ARG A 126 10.78 10.93 3.57
C ARG A 126 10.81 9.44 3.35
N ALA A 127 11.43 9.01 2.26
CA ALA A 127 11.69 7.62 1.99
C ALA A 127 12.69 7.07 3.00
N LYS A 128 12.35 5.93 3.58
CA LYS A 128 13.19 5.15 4.49
C LYS A 128 13.05 3.67 4.16
N ILE A 129 14.18 2.98 4.06
CA ILE A 129 14.19 1.53 3.89
C ILE A 129 13.69 0.88 5.19
N THR A 130 12.64 0.07 5.08
CA THR A 130 12.06 -0.66 6.23
C THR A 130 12.34 -2.15 6.16
N LYS A 131 12.47 -2.71 4.96
CA LYS A 131 12.81 -4.11 4.74
C LYS A 131 13.66 -4.26 3.48
N LYS A 132 14.61 -5.18 3.50
CA LYS A 132 15.48 -5.48 2.37
C LYS A 132 15.61 -7.00 2.19
N SER A 133 15.51 -7.47 0.96
CA SER A 133 15.92 -8.80 0.52
C SER A 133 16.92 -8.69 -0.64
N ALA A 134 17.30 -9.83 -1.23
CA ALA A 134 18.14 -9.84 -2.43
C ALA A 134 17.44 -9.23 -3.65
N GLU A 135 16.12 -9.45 -3.76
CA GLU A 135 15.33 -9.11 -4.95
C GLU A 135 14.49 -7.84 -4.77
N SER A 136 14.25 -7.39 -3.54
CA SER A 136 13.40 -6.23 -3.31
C SER A 136 13.71 -5.42 -2.05
N VAL A 137 13.29 -4.17 -2.05
CA VAL A 137 13.40 -3.23 -0.92
C VAL A 137 12.07 -2.55 -0.67
N GLN A 138 11.56 -2.65 0.56
CA GLN A 138 10.37 -1.92 0.98
C GLN A 138 10.75 -0.56 1.57
N LEU A 139 9.99 0.45 1.17
CA LEU A 139 10.16 1.83 1.59
C LEU A 139 8.89 2.33 2.27
N ALA A 140 9.04 2.92 3.46
CA ALA A 140 8.04 3.79 4.04
C ALA A 140 8.35 5.24 3.65
N MET A 141 7.36 5.99 3.18
CA MET A 141 7.56 7.37 2.70
C MET A 141 6.66 8.37 3.43
N SER A 142 5.40 8.00 3.65
CA SER A 142 4.45 8.74 4.47
C SER A 142 3.46 7.77 5.13
N LYS A 143 2.46 8.31 5.84
CA LYS A 143 1.35 7.52 6.36
C LYS A 143 0.50 6.90 5.25
N PHE A 144 0.37 7.59 4.11
CA PHE A 144 -0.54 7.22 3.02
C PHE A 144 0.18 6.68 1.80
N TYR A 145 1.52 6.68 1.79
CA TYR A 145 2.32 6.25 0.65
C TYR A 145 3.55 5.45 1.07
N GLY A 146 3.76 4.33 0.38
CA GLY A 146 4.96 3.49 0.47
C GLY A 146 5.36 3.00 -0.92
N ALA A 147 6.52 2.36 -1.02
CA ALA A 147 6.98 1.78 -2.28
C ALA A 147 7.71 0.45 -2.09
N LEU A 148 7.66 -0.39 -3.11
CA LEU A 148 8.48 -1.57 -3.29
C LEU A 148 9.42 -1.32 -4.47
N LEU A 149 10.72 -1.45 -4.25
CA LEU A 149 11.72 -1.48 -5.30
C LEU A 149 12.02 -2.94 -5.64
N THR A 150 12.03 -3.29 -6.92
CA THR A 150 12.55 -4.56 -7.43
C THR A 150 13.99 -4.37 -7.90
N LEU A 151 14.84 -5.37 -7.68
CA LEU A 151 16.27 -5.31 -7.96
C LEU A 151 16.71 -6.36 -8.96
N ASP A 152 17.64 -6.00 -9.84
CA ASP A 152 18.41 -6.96 -10.63
C ASP A 152 19.42 -7.73 -9.76
N LYS A 153 20.07 -8.73 -10.37
CA LYS A 153 21.16 -9.52 -9.74
C LYS A 153 22.35 -8.69 -9.22
N ASN A 154 22.51 -7.45 -9.66
CA ASN A 154 23.57 -6.54 -9.24
C ASN A 154 23.08 -5.56 -8.15
N GLY A 155 21.84 -5.71 -7.67
CA GLY A 155 21.22 -4.83 -6.69
C GLY A 155 20.79 -3.47 -7.24
N LYS A 156 20.59 -3.35 -8.56
CA LYS A 156 20.10 -2.14 -9.21
C LYS A 156 18.60 -2.17 -9.39
N VAL A 157 17.95 -1.02 -9.25
CA VAL A 157 16.49 -0.92 -9.31
C VAL A 157 16.00 -1.20 -10.73
N THR A 158 15.09 -2.16 -10.89
CA THR A 158 14.44 -2.52 -12.17
C THR A 158 12.98 -2.07 -12.24
N SER A 159 12.31 -1.92 -11.08
CA SER A 159 10.96 -1.38 -11.00
C SER A 159 10.75 -0.64 -9.69
N VAL A 160 9.90 0.39 -9.73
CA VAL A 160 9.36 1.07 -8.56
C VAL A 160 7.86 0.87 -8.56
N MET A 161 7.32 0.17 -7.56
CA MET A 161 5.90 0.05 -7.32
C MET A 161 5.50 0.86 -6.09
N GLY A 162 4.95 2.05 -6.31
CA GLY A 162 4.36 2.89 -5.27
C GLY A 162 2.95 2.48 -4.94
N ILE A 163 2.58 2.46 -3.65
CA ILE A 163 1.24 2.12 -3.18
C ILE A 163 0.72 3.27 -2.33
N GLY A 164 -0.39 3.87 -2.79
CA GLY A 164 -1.11 4.94 -2.14
C GLY A 164 -2.45 4.46 -1.57
N ALA A 165 -2.61 4.55 -0.25
CA ALA A 165 -3.84 4.18 0.44
C ALA A 165 -4.41 5.41 1.17
N GLY A 166 -5.40 6.05 0.53
CA GLY A 166 -6.02 7.27 1.03
C GLY A 166 -7.13 7.00 2.05
N ASP A 167 -7.41 7.99 2.89
CA ASP A 167 -8.55 8.00 3.82
C ASP A 167 -9.75 8.82 3.29
N GLY A 168 -9.74 9.16 2.00
CA GLY A 168 -10.74 9.99 1.33
C GLY A 168 -10.60 11.49 1.58
N THR A 169 -9.58 11.94 2.33
CA THR A 169 -9.31 13.36 2.53
C THR A 169 -8.42 13.96 1.43
N MET A 170 -8.54 15.27 1.21
CA MET A 170 -7.62 15.99 0.31
C MET A 170 -6.16 15.88 0.74
N HIS A 171 -5.91 15.78 2.05
CA HIS A 171 -4.56 15.65 2.59
C HIS A 171 -3.92 14.33 2.18
N SER A 172 -4.62 13.20 2.31
CA SER A 172 -4.09 11.90 1.88
C SER A 172 -3.92 11.85 0.36
N GLY A 173 -4.85 12.41 -0.41
CA GLY A 173 -4.69 12.54 -1.87
C GLY A 173 -3.45 13.35 -2.26
N THR A 174 -3.24 14.50 -1.62
CA THR A 174 -2.05 15.34 -1.86
C THR A 174 -0.78 14.59 -1.49
N GLU A 175 -0.76 13.87 -0.37
CA GLU A 175 0.41 13.10 0.00
C GLU A 175 0.74 11.99 -1.00
N ILE A 176 -0.26 11.26 -1.48
CA ILE A 176 -0.06 10.19 -2.48
C ILE A 176 0.48 10.78 -3.79
N MET A 177 -0.09 11.89 -4.27
CA MET A 177 0.33 12.54 -5.52
C MET A 177 1.75 13.09 -5.43
N LEU A 178 2.11 13.74 -4.32
CA LEU A 178 3.49 14.16 -4.07
C LEU A 178 4.43 12.94 -4.00
N GLY A 179 3.97 11.84 -3.40
CA GLY A 179 4.67 10.56 -3.39
C GLY A 179 5.01 10.06 -4.79
N PHE A 180 4.06 10.08 -5.72
CA PHE A 180 4.32 9.72 -7.13
C PHE A 180 5.34 10.66 -7.77
N MET A 181 5.20 11.97 -7.58
CA MET A 181 6.14 12.95 -8.13
C MET A 181 7.57 12.73 -7.62
N PHE A 182 7.75 12.44 -6.34
CA PHE A 182 9.06 12.17 -5.77
C PHE A 182 9.59 10.78 -6.15
N SER A 183 8.73 9.79 -6.39
CA SER A 183 9.13 8.50 -6.95
C SER A 183 9.66 8.65 -8.38
N ILE A 184 9.03 9.50 -9.20
CA ILE A 184 9.59 9.88 -10.51
C ILE A 184 10.95 10.57 -10.33
N ALA A 185 11.08 11.47 -9.36
CA ALA A 185 12.37 12.09 -9.04
C ALA A 185 13.42 11.08 -8.55
N GLY A 186 13.00 10.00 -7.89
CA GLY A 186 13.85 8.92 -7.43
C GLY A 186 14.58 8.21 -8.57
N VAL A 187 13.88 7.96 -9.68
CA VAL A 187 14.41 7.31 -10.89
C VAL A 187 14.96 8.30 -11.92
N ARG A 188 14.46 9.54 -11.95
CA ARG A 188 14.88 10.63 -12.85
C ARG A 188 15.22 11.89 -12.05
N PRO A 189 16.34 11.90 -11.31
CA PRO A 189 16.77 13.07 -10.55
C PRO A 189 17.16 14.25 -11.44
N ASP A 190 17.58 13.96 -12.68
CA ASP A 190 17.92 14.89 -13.76
C ASP A 190 16.72 15.73 -14.25
N TRP A 191 15.51 15.20 -14.12
CA TRP A 191 14.31 15.89 -14.61
C TRP A 191 13.93 17.10 -13.76
N PRO A 192 13.61 18.25 -14.39
CA PRO A 192 13.00 19.36 -13.67
C PRO A 192 11.57 19.00 -13.22
N PRO A 193 11.00 19.76 -12.26
CA PRO A 193 9.62 19.51 -11.77
C PRO A 193 8.56 19.51 -12.88
N SER A 194 8.72 20.30 -13.94
CA SER A 194 7.82 20.35 -15.10
C SER A 194 7.71 19.00 -15.80
N ASN A 195 8.83 18.35 -16.11
CA ASN A 195 8.85 17.04 -16.78
C ASN A 195 8.16 15.97 -15.93
N ARG A 196 8.34 16.02 -14.60
CA ARG A 196 7.67 15.11 -13.67
C ARG A 196 6.16 15.37 -13.63
N GLY A 197 5.76 16.63 -13.64
CA GLY A 197 4.36 17.05 -13.70
C GLY A 197 3.67 16.63 -15.00
N GLU A 198 4.37 16.66 -16.13
CA GLU A 198 3.85 16.18 -17.42
C GLU A 198 3.53 14.69 -17.40
N VAL A 199 4.39 13.87 -16.79
CA VAL A 199 4.12 12.43 -16.61
C VAL A 199 2.87 12.22 -15.77
N ILE A 200 2.75 12.91 -14.63
CA ILE A 200 1.56 12.83 -13.79
C ILE A 200 0.31 13.25 -14.57
N LYS A 201 0.37 14.36 -15.31
CA LYS A 201 -0.73 14.85 -16.14
C LYS A 201 -1.13 13.85 -17.22
N ALA A 202 -0.16 13.21 -17.88
CA ALA A 202 -0.41 12.20 -18.90
C ALA A 202 -1.02 10.91 -18.33
N LEU A 203 -0.85 10.66 -17.02
CA LEU A 203 -1.50 9.54 -16.34
C LEU A 203 -2.96 9.86 -15.95
N MET A 204 -3.34 11.13 -15.81
CA MET A 204 -4.71 11.53 -15.49
C MET A 204 -5.64 11.47 -16.71
N ASP A 205 -6.94 11.41 -16.45
CA ASP A 205 -7.95 11.60 -17.48
C ASP A 205 -8.07 13.08 -17.88
N LYS A 206 -8.96 13.36 -18.86
CA LYS A 206 -9.19 14.72 -19.39
C LYS A 206 -9.72 15.71 -18.33
N ASP A 207 -10.32 15.21 -17.26
CA ASP A 207 -10.84 16.00 -16.14
C ASP A 207 -9.81 16.16 -15.01
N GLY A 208 -8.61 15.59 -15.16
CA GLY A 208 -7.59 15.58 -14.12
C GLY A 208 -7.85 14.58 -12.99
N LYS A 209 -8.74 13.60 -13.19
CA LYS A 209 -9.00 12.52 -12.23
C LYS A 209 -8.08 11.34 -12.50
N ILE A 210 -7.88 10.53 -11.47
CA ILE A 210 -7.11 9.27 -11.55
C ILE A 210 -8.00 8.21 -12.21
N PRO A 211 -7.71 7.75 -13.44
CA PRO A 211 -8.44 6.67 -14.08
C PRO A 211 -8.19 5.32 -13.39
N LYS A 212 -9.04 4.33 -13.69
CA LYS A 212 -8.85 2.95 -13.20
C LYS A 212 -7.50 2.36 -13.62
N HIS A 213 -7.09 2.62 -14.86
CA HIS A 213 -5.79 2.24 -15.40
C HIS A 213 -5.33 3.32 -16.38
N SER A 214 -4.05 3.68 -16.34
CA SER A 214 -3.41 4.53 -17.35
C SER A 214 -1.92 4.26 -17.39
N SER A 215 -1.30 4.46 -18.56
CA SER A 215 0.14 4.36 -18.71
C SER A 215 0.65 5.35 -19.74
N THR A 216 1.88 5.82 -19.53
CA THR A 216 2.58 6.71 -20.45
C THR A 216 4.06 6.36 -20.46
N THR A 217 4.74 6.57 -21.58
CA THR A 217 6.20 6.45 -21.68
C THR A 217 6.80 7.83 -21.86
N LYS A 218 7.88 8.13 -21.12
CA LYS A 218 8.70 9.33 -21.34
C LYS A 218 10.18 8.98 -21.14
N ASP A 219 10.99 9.33 -22.14
CA ASP A 219 12.44 9.10 -22.23
C ASP A 219 12.88 7.71 -21.75
N GLY A 220 12.30 6.65 -22.33
CA GLY A 220 12.66 5.26 -22.03
C GLY A 220 12.20 4.76 -20.66
N VAL A 221 11.26 5.45 -20.01
CA VAL A 221 10.63 4.98 -18.76
C VAL A 221 9.13 4.91 -18.97
N LYS A 222 8.56 3.74 -18.74
CA LYS A 222 7.12 3.52 -18.70
C LYS A 222 6.63 3.79 -17.29
N PHE A 223 5.66 4.67 -17.17
CA PHE A 223 4.93 4.96 -15.96
C PHE A 223 3.51 4.43 -16.09
N SER A 224 2.96 3.91 -15.00
CA SER A 224 1.56 3.52 -14.97
C SER A 224 0.91 3.84 -13.64
N ILE A 225 -0.41 3.98 -13.67
CA ILE A 225 -1.26 3.97 -12.48
C ILE A 225 -2.37 2.95 -12.65
N SER A 226 -2.77 2.37 -11.53
CA SER A 226 -3.97 1.54 -11.44
C SER A 226 -4.66 1.75 -10.11
N MET A 227 -5.99 1.76 -10.12
CA MET A 227 -6.81 1.77 -8.90
C MET A 227 -7.43 0.40 -8.70
N THR A 228 -7.24 -0.15 -7.51
CA THR A 228 -7.91 -1.37 -7.07
C THR A 228 -8.64 -1.11 -5.76
N GLU A 229 -9.79 -1.75 -5.58
CA GLU A 229 -10.64 -1.55 -4.39
C GLU A 229 -9.95 -2.01 -3.10
N SER A 230 -9.06 -3.00 -3.19
CA SER A 230 -8.41 -3.63 -2.03
C SER A 230 -7.08 -2.97 -1.64
N VAL A 231 -6.31 -2.44 -2.60
CA VAL A 231 -4.93 -1.92 -2.35
C VAL A 231 -4.86 -0.39 -2.44
N GLY A 232 -5.82 0.25 -3.12
CA GLY A 232 -5.79 1.69 -3.39
C GLY A 232 -5.17 1.99 -4.75
N ILE A 233 -4.41 3.08 -4.84
CA ILE A 233 -3.75 3.51 -6.07
C ILE A 233 -2.34 2.92 -6.11
N ILE A 234 -2.05 2.15 -7.14
CA ILE A 234 -0.70 1.66 -7.44
C ILE A 234 -0.12 2.54 -8.54
N PHE A 235 1.09 3.01 -8.34
CA PHE A 235 1.92 3.68 -9.34
C PHE A 235 3.10 2.78 -9.69
N THR A 236 3.46 2.64 -10.95
CA THR A 236 4.68 1.95 -11.36
C THR A 236 5.58 2.82 -12.22
N ALA A 237 6.89 2.60 -12.11
CA ALA A 237 7.90 3.13 -13.01
C ALA A 237 8.89 2.03 -13.38
N GLU A 238 9.05 1.78 -14.68
CA GLU A 238 9.88 0.70 -15.22
C GLU A 238 10.67 1.20 -16.44
N PRO A 239 11.95 0.84 -16.59
CA PRO A 239 12.68 1.13 -17.82
C PRO A 239 12.06 0.38 -19.00
N GLU A 240 11.93 1.07 -20.13
CA GLU A 240 11.55 0.46 -21.39
C GLU A 240 12.80 0.00 -22.15
N LYS A 241 12.66 -1.06 -22.96
CA LYS A 241 13.74 -1.61 -23.78
C LYS A 241 13.97 -0.78 -25.03
#